data_AF-A0A1E5IGL6-F1
#
_entry.id   AF-A0A1E5IGL6-F1
#
_cell.length_a   1.000
_cell.length_b   1.000
_cell.length_c   1.000
_cell.angle_alpha   90.00
_cell.angle_beta   90.00
_cell.angle_gamma   90.00
#
_symmetry.space_group_name_H-M   'P 1'
#
loop_
_entity.id
_entity.type
_entity.pdbx_description
1 polymer ?
#
loop_
_entity_poly.entity_id
_entity_poly.type
_entity_poly.pdbx_seq_one_letter_code
_entity_poly.pdbx_strand_id
1 'polypeptide(L)' 'MCAIEKIIFVADYVSYDRKGEYAKRIRNLAKNDLNKAFFEVLTKKIEHIIDRGMWLCPQIVDTWNWYVSDNKKDN' A
#
# COMPACT_ATOMS: atom_id res chain seq x y z
N MET A 1 -1.07 12.46 -0.39
CA MET A 1 0.22 11.77 -0.60
C MET A 1 0.75 12.06 -1.99
N CYS A 2 1.99 12.53 -2.10
CA CYS A 2 2.68 12.82 -3.36
C CYS A 2 3.36 11.58 -3.97
N ALA A 3 3.91 11.72 -5.18
CA ALA A 3 4.45 10.58 -5.94
C ALA A 3 5.68 9.94 -5.28
N ILE A 4 6.61 10.74 -4.74
CA ILE A 4 7.83 10.22 -4.12
C ILE A 4 7.53 9.42 -2.85
N GLU A 5 6.57 9.87 -2.02
CA GLU A 5 6.12 9.14 -0.84
C GLU A 5 5.58 7.75 -1.21
N LYS A 6 4.79 7.66 -2.28
CA LYS A 6 4.27 6.38 -2.80
C LYS A 6 5.39 5.48 -3.27
N ILE A 7 6.36 6.03 -4.01
CA ILE A 7 7.50 5.26 -4.53
C ILE A 7 8.28 4.64 -3.37
N ILE A 8 8.66 5.43 -2.36
CA ILE A 8 9.42 4.94 -1.21
C ILE A 8 8.62 3.89 -0.41
N PHE A 9 7.33 4.16 -0.16
CA PHE A 9 6.47 3.25 0.59
C PHE A 9 6.26 1.90 -0.10
N VAL A 10 6.03 1.92 -1.42
CA VAL A 10 5.90 0.68 -2.21
C VAL A 10 7.25 -0.02 -2.31
N ALA A 11 8.34 0.70 -2.56
CA ALA A 11 9.68 0.14 -2.69
C ALA A 11 10.15 -0.60 -1.43
N ASP A 12 9.87 -0.07 -0.23
CA ASP A 12 10.11 -0.73 1.06
C ASP A 12 9.44 -2.11 1.14
N TYR A 13 8.22 -2.23 0.62
CA TYR A 13 7.45 -3.47 0.68
C TYR A 13 7.88 -4.52 -0.34
N VAL A 14 8.43 -4.10 -1.50
CA VAL A 14 8.74 -4.98 -2.64
C VAL A 14 10.18 -4.89 -3.15
N SER A 15 11.09 -4.48 -2.27
CA SER A 15 12.53 -4.39 -2.53
C SER A 15 13.08 -5.69 -3.14
N TYR A 16 14.23 -5.60 -3.81
CA TYR A 16 14.77 -6.71 -4.60
C TYR A 16 15.03 -7.99 -3.78
N ASP A 17 15.32 -7.86 -2.48
CA ASP A 17 15.48 -8.97 -1.54
C ASP A 17 14.15 -9.67 -1.18
N ARG A 18 12.99 -9.05 -1.43
CA ARG A 18 11.66 -9.67 -1.27
C ARG A 18 11.32 -10.54 -2.47
N LYS A 19 11.53 -11.86 -2.32
CA LYS A 19 11.39 -12.85 -3.41
C LYS A 19 10.01 -13.53 -3.52
N GLY A 20 9.05 -13.19 -2.65
CA GLY A 20 7.71 -13.79 -2.69
C GLY A 20 6.90 -13.41 -3.95
N GLU A 21 5.95 -14.25 -4.33
CA GLU A 21 5.05 -13.99 -5.48
C GLU A 21 4.28 -12.67 -5.34
N TYR A 22 3.91 -12.30 -4.11
CA TYR A 22 3.29 -11.00 -3.82
C TYR A 22 4.17 -9.82 -4.28
N ALA A 23 5.49 -9.91 -4.08
CA ALA A 23 6.43 -8.84 -4.41
C ALA A 23 6.56 -8.69 -5.93
N LYS A 24 6.58 -9.81 -6.67
CA LYS A 24 6.56 -9.79 -8.14
C LYS A 24 5.28 -9.16 -8.67
N ARG A 25 4.12 -9.57 -8.14
CA ARG A 25 2.80 -9.03 -8.53
C ARG A 25 2.73 -7.52 -8.31
N ILE A 26 3.08 -7.06 -7.11
CA ILE A 26 3.02 -5.63 -6.76
C ILE A 26 4.06 -4.82 -7.56
N ARG A 27 5.26 -5.36 -7.83
CA ARG A 27 6.23 -4.72 -8.74
C ARG A 27 5.65 -4.52 -10.14
N ASN A 28 4.95 -5.51 -10.68
CA ASN A 28 4.30 -5.39 -11.98
C ASN A 28 3.14 -4.39 -11.93
N LEU A 29 2.34 -4.40 -10.86
CA LEU A 29 1.28 -3.42 -10.66
C LEU A 29 1.83 -2.00 -10.58
N ALA A 30 2.91 -1.77 -9.84
CA ALA A 30 3.51 -0.44 -9.66
C ALA A 30 4.08 0.15 -10.96
N LYS A 31 4.53 -0.70 -11.90
CA LYS A 31 4.96 -0.27 -13.24
C LYS A 31 3.80 0.22 -14.10
N ASN A 32 2.59 -0.29 -13.87
CA ASN A 32 1.40 0.07 -14.62
C ASN A 32 0.61 1.21 -13.95
N ASP A 33 0.45 1.13 -12.63
CA ASP A 33 -0.34 2.06 -11.82
C ASP A 33 0.21 2.11 -10.38
N LEU A 34 0.98 3.15 -10.09
CA LEU A 34 1.57 3.38 -8.77
C LEU A 34 0.50 3.61 -7.69
N ASN A 35 -0.66 4.19 -8.02
CA ASN A 35 -1.72 4.44 -7.05
C ASN A 35 -2.36 3.12 -6.61
N LYS A 36 -2.66 2.23 -7.56
CA LYS A 36 -3.19 0.89 -7.24
C LYS A 36 -2.18 0.07 -6.46
N ALA A 37 -0.90 0.10 -6.84
CA ALA A 37 0.14 -0.60 -6.10
C ALA A 37 0.26 -0.08 -4.66
N PHE A 38 0.26 1.25 -4.48
CA PHE A 38 0.26 1.84 -3.16
C PHE A 38 -0.93 1.40 -2.32
N PHE A 39 -2.15 1.47 -2.88
CA PHE A 39 -3.35 1.07 -2.17
C PHE A 39 -3.33 -0.41 -1.78
N GLU A 40 -2.86 -1.30 -2.66
CA GLU A 40 -2.70 -2.72 -2.35
C GLU A 40 -1.69 -2.95 -1.20
N VAL A 41 -0.54 -2.27 -1.22
CA VAL A 41 0.45 -2.36 -0.13
C VAL A 41 -0.12 -1.83 1.18
N LEU A 42 -0.85 -0.72 1.15
CA LEU A 42 -1.53 -0.15 2.32
C LEU A 42 -2.49 -1.15 2.94
N THR A 43 -3.37 -1.76 2.13
CA THR A 43 -4.29 -2.81 2.58
C THR A 43 -3.54 -3.96 3.26
N LYS A 44 -2.49 -4.47 2.61
CA LYS A 44 -1.71 -5.60 3.12
C LYS A 44 -0.97 -5.28 4.42
N LYS A 45 -0.48 -4.05 4.60
CA LYS A 45 0.13 -3.62 5.87
C LYS A 45 -0.93 -3.55 6.99
N ILE A 46 -2.12 -3.03 6.72
CA ILE A 46 -3.21 -2.97 7.71
C ILE A 46 -3.68 -4.38 8.10
N GLU A 47 -3.94 -5.26 7.13
CA GLU A 47 -4.30 -6.66 7.37
C GLU A 47 -3.26 -7.35 8.28
N HIS A 48 -1.97 -7.22 7.94
CA HIS A 48 -0.89 -7.81 8.73
C HIS A 48 -0.85 -7.32 10.18
N ILE A 49 -1.10 -6.02 10.41
CA ILE A 49 -1.14 -5.44 11.75
C ILE A 49 -2.31 -6.02 12.56
N ILE A 50 -3.49 -6.10 11.95
CA ILE A 50 -4.71 -6.62 12.59
C ILE A 50 -4.56 -8.11 12.90
N ASP A 51 -4.11 -8.92 11.93
CA ASP A 51 -3.92 -10.37 12.08
C ASP A 51 -2.95 -10.72 13.20
N ARG A 52 -2.00 -9.82 13.48
CA ARG A 52 -0.99 -9.98 14.53
C ARG A 52 -1.38 -9.32 15.85
N GLY A 53 -2.54 -8.66 15.93
CA GLY A 53 -2.97 -7.92 17.12
C GLY A 53 -2.01 -6.79 17.52
N MET A 54 -1.33 -6.18 16.55
CA MET A 54 -0.35 -5.12 16.79
C MET A 54 -1.01 -3.72 16.84
N TRP A 55 -0.27 -2.75 17.37
CA TRP A 55 -0.72 -1.36 17.37
C TRP A 55 -0.86 -0.81 15.94
N LEU A 56 -2.05 -0.27 15.65
CA LEU A 56 -2.35 0.38 14.38
C LEU A 56 -2.10 1.88 14.49
N CYS A 57 -1.07 2.36 13.80
CA CYS A 57 -0.68 3.76 13.79
C CYS A 57 -1.81 4.67 13.26
N PRO A 58 -2.27 5.71 13.98
CA PRO A 58 -3.40 6.54 13.54
C PRO A 58 -3.25 7.10 12.12
N GLN A 59 -2.05 7.51 11.72
CA GLN A 59 -1.77 8.06 10.40
C GLN A 59 -2.06 7.05 9.25
N ILE A 60 -1.94 5.74 9.51
CA ILE A 60 -2.29 4.72 8.50
C ILE A 60 -3.81 4.65 8.30
N VAL A 61 -4.59 4.91 9.35
CA VAL A 61 -6.05 4.96 9.32
C VAL A 61 -6.53 6.20 8.58
N ASP A 62 -5.90 7.36 8.85
CA ASP A 62 -6.20 8.60 8.11
C ASP A 62 -5.91 8.43 6.62
N THR A 63 -4.77 7.83 6.28
CA THR A 63 -4.39 7.52 4.89
C THR A 63 -5.40 6.59 4.23
N TRP A 64 -5.81 5.53 4.93
CA TRP A 64 -6.83 4.60 4.44
C TRP A 64 -8.17 5.30 4.17
N ASN A 65 -8.67 6.06 5.15
CA ASN A 65 -9.95 6.75 5.06
C ASN A 65 -9.97 7.77 3.92
N TRP A 66 -8.87 8.50 3.72
CA TRP A 66 -8.73 9.41 2.58
C TRP A 66 -8.87 8.67 1.25
N TYR A 67 -8.14 7.57 1.07
CA TYR A 67 -8.16 6.81 -0.19
C TYR A 67 -9.52 6.15 -0.47
N VAL A 68 -10.18 5.57 0.54
CA VAL A 68 -11.50 4.95 0.35
C VAL A 68 -12.58 6.00 0.08
N SER A 69 -12.44 7.20 0.66
CA SER A 69 -13.37 8.31 0.39
C SER A 69 -13.16 8.92 -0.99
N ASP A 70 -11.92 8.95 -1.49
CA ASP A 70 -11.59 9.48 -2.81
C ASP A 70 -12.01 8.51 -3.93
N ASN A 71 -11.80 7.20 -3.74
CA ASN A 71 -12.28 6.16 -4.68
C ASN A 71 -13.82 6.11 -4.81
N LYS A 72 -14.57 6.68 -3.86
CA LYS A 72 -16.03 6.85 -3.97
C LYS A 72 -16.45 7.99 -4.89
N LYS A 73 -15.54 8.88 -5.29
CA LYS A 73 -15.84 9.99 -6.22
C LYS A 73 -15.70 9.60 -7.69
N ASP A 74 -14.95 8.54 -7.96
CA ASP A 74 -14.68 8.00 -9.31
C ASP A 74 -15.59 6.80 -9.67
N ASN A 75 -16.53 6.42 -8.79
CA ASN A 75 -17.59 5.43 -9.02
C ASN A 75 -18.97 6.10 -8.93
#